data_AF-A0A2X0KNB7-F1
#
_entry.id   AF-A0A2X0KNB7-F1
#
_cell.length_a   1.000
_cell.length_b   1.000
_cell.length_c   1.000
_cell.angle_alpha   90.00
_cell.angle_beta   90.00
_cell.angle_gamma   90.00
#
_symmetry.space_group_name_H-M   'P 1'
#
loop_
_entity.id
_entity.type
_entity.pdbx_description
1 polymer ?
#
loop_
_entity_poly.entity_id
_entity_poly.type
_entity_poly.pdbx_seq_one_letter_code
_entity_poly.pdbx_strand_id
1 'polypeptide(L)'
;MMPVMTSIPALLVLALQFTHLVEATPSRLEPRRGTKFAALMTDRMKQCEPSTIEFANSGDARPLTVAIMLYDKVPEKLRTDKFLPPVQTTLETIQKLGPLQIFTVKKRDYDPFTFTAVAKRGDKIEVFAFFPNGTGQNMWLDRTIGSGSSSSCLASVCSSTEYLNPKAKKCASCSSLFVNSTSCTAETPKTCSYGVVKDRKCVAKTCSSRQWPGPKGAACIACPDASARSCDAKGKSTSCSVGNVVNGVCKKLTCQDGTYPSSNGRRCLPCADPFAHKCSSANNTTECDWGYALKTNRTASFCVGPYAARFGKSSFMYTTTLKINKTVNATSVVDCAVGANHASVEFPWVWMWSDAGVDGVHCRLVPGGDPGLVRGNPGTGFDVGIVGTCKQNADWPWSPSPASCAEIFLGPVTVTNKTTV
;
A
#
# COMPACT_ATOMS: atom_id res chain seq x y z
N MET A 1 -28.69 -113.44 -63.64
CA MET A 1 -27.46 -112.66 -63.36
C MET A 1 -27.71 -111.83 -62.11
N MET A 2 -27.10 -112.19 -60.98
CA MET A 2 -26.76 -111.24 -59.88
C MET A 2 -25.62 -110.29 -60.40
N PRO A 3 -25.22 -109.15 -59.76
CA PRO A 3 -25.33 -108.84 -58.32
C PRO A 3 -25.45 -107.34 -57.85
N VAL A 4 -25.71 -107.18 -56.53
CA VAL A 4 -25.03 -106.31 -55.52
C VAL A 4 -25.25 -104.77 -55.42
N MET A 5 -25.89 -104.41 -54.29
CA MET A 5 -25.64 -103.43 -53.20
C MET A 5 -25.20 -101.95 -53.41
N THR A 6 -25.61 -101.17 -52.38
CA THR A 6 -25.03 -99.95 -51.76
C THR A 6 -25.59 -98.61 -52.27
N SER A 7 -25.82 -97.53 -51.50
CA SER A 7 -25.73 -97.19 -50.07
C SER A 7 -26.36 -95.78 -49.89
N ILE A 8 -26.91 -95.51 -48.70
CA ILE A 8 -27.39 -94.20 -48.19
C ILE A 8 -26.25 -93.15 -48.21
N PRO A 9 -26.50 -91.87 -48.56
CA PRO A 9 -26.62 -90.84 -47.52
C PRO A 9 -27.63 -89.72 -47.79
N ALA A 10 -28.67 -89.68 -46.96
CA ALA A 10 -29.39 -88.48 -46.56
C ALA A 10 -28.56 -87.64 -45.56
N LEU A 11 -27.29 -87.35 -45.90
CA LEU A 11 -26.29 -86.81 -44.96
C LEU A 11 -25.58 -85.57 -45.50
N LEU A 12 -26.16 -84.89 -46.50
CA LEU A 12 -25.51 -83.75 -47.18
C LEU A 12 -26.32 -82.44 -47.19
N VAL A 13 -27.48 -82.38 -46.53
CA VAL A 13 -28.25 -81.12 -46.37
C VAL A 13 -28.21 -80.59 -44.93
N LEU A 14 -27.62 -81.33 -43.97
CA LEU A 14 -27.36 -80.83 -42.60
C LEU A 14 -25.96 -80.22 -42.42
N ALA A 15 -25.19 -80.03 -43.50
CA ALA A 15 -23.83 -79.50 -43.45
C ALA A 15 -23.71 -77.99 -43.79
N LEU A 16 -24.82 -77.29 -44.05
CA LEU A 16 -24.83 -75.86 -44.41
C LEU A 16 -25.52 -74.92 -43.41
N GLN A 17 -25.82 -75.38 -42.19
CA GLN A 17 -26.32 -74.53 -41.10
C GLN A 17 -25.47 -74.56 -39.81
N PHE A 18 -24.27 -75.14 -39.84
CA PHE A 18 -23.39 -75.26 -38.67
C PHE A 18 -22.08 -74.43 -38.74
N THR A 19 -22.02 -73.35 -39.53
CA THR A 19 -20.88 -72.42 -39.53
C THR A 19 -21.10 -71.12 -38.75
N HIS A 20 -22.22 -70.98 -38.02
CA HIS A 20 -22.52 -69.80 -37.20
C HIS A 20 -22.71 -70.06 -35.70
N LEU A 21 -22.18 -71.17 -35.18
CA LEU A 21 -21.92 -71.33 -33.74
C LEU A 21 -20.47 -71.77 -33.52
N VAL A 22 -19.52 -70.87 -33.81
CA VAL A 22 -18.39 -70.78 -32.90
C VAL A 22 -18.93 -70.02 -31.70
N GLU A 23 -19.44 -70.78 -30.73
CA GLU A 23 -19.51 -70.30 -29.35
C GLU A 23 -18.12 -69.77 -29.04
N ALA A 24 -18.02 -68.44 -28.92
CA ALA A 24 -16.89 -67.82 -28.26
C ALA A 24 -16.87 -68.48 -26.88
N THR A 25 -15.94 -69.41 -26.68
CA THR A 25 -15.56 -69.88 -25.35
C THR A 25 -15.37 -68.60 -24.52
N PRO A 26 -16.20 -68.37 -23.48
CA PRO A 26 -16.05 -67.17 -22.68
C PRO A 26 -14.61 -67.18 -22.18
N SER A 27 -13.85 -66.16 -22.57
CA SER A 27 -12.49 -65.98 -22.12
C SER A 27 -12.56 -65.98 -20.60
N ARG A 28 -12.14 -67.09 -19.98
CA ARG A 28 -12.34 -67.33 -18.56
C ARG A 28 -11.65 -66.18 -17.82
N LEU A 29 -12.46 -65.34 -17.19
CA LEU A 29 -12.05 -64.17 -16.42
C LEU A 29 -11.37 -64.67 -15.13
N GLU A 30 -10.18 -65.24 -15.28
CA GLU A 30 -9.41 -65.76 -14.15
C GLU A 30 -8.73 -64.60 -13.41
N PRO A 31 -8.72 -64.60 -12.07
CA PRO A 31 -7.94 -63.65 -11.30
C PRO A 31 -6.49 -63.73 -11.75
N ARG A 32 -5.93 -62.60 -12.18
CA ARG A 32 -4.49 -62.54 -12.46
C ARG A 32 -3.73 -62.74 -11.15
N ARG A 33 -2.52 -63.30 -11.24
CA ARG A 33 -1.68 -63.62 -10.09
C ARG A 33 -1.58 -62.41 -9.15
N GLY A 34 -2.12 -62.54 -7.93
CA GLY A 34 -2.06 -61.50 -6.89
C GLY A 34 -3.27 -60.54 -6.80
N THR A 35 -4.27 -60.62 -7.67
CA THR A 35 -5.53 -59.84 -7.51
C THR A 35 -6.50 -60.54 -6.56
N LYS A 36 -7.17 -59.81 -5.66
CA LYS A 36 -8.34 -60.36 -4.92
C LYS A 36 -9.54 -60.63 -5.82
N PHE A 37 -9.70 -59.83 -6.88
CA PHE A 37 -10.76 -59.93 -7.89
C PHE A 37 -10.28 -59.29 -9.20
N ALA A 38 -10.86 -59.68 -10.32
CA ALA A 38 -10.46 -59.19 -11.64
C ALA A 38 -11.56 -58.33 -12.28
N ALA A 39 -11.18 -57.56 -13.29
CA ALA A 39 -12.11 -56.90 -14.18
C ALA A 39 -11.67 -57.05 -15.63
N LEU A 40 -12.66 -57.06 -16.52
CA LEU A 40 -12.49 -56.90 -17.95
C LEU A 40 -13.17 -55.60 -18.37
N MET A 41 -12.55 -54.88 -19.30
CA MET A 41 -13.12 -53.65 -19.84
C MET A 41 -12.87 -53.61 -21.34
N THR A 42 -13.80 -53.03 -22.09
CA THR A 42 -13.72 -52.91 -23.56
C THR A 42 -12.32 -52.46 -24.01
N ASP A 43 -11.72 -53.19 -24.94
CA ASP A 43 -10.33 -52.94 -25.37
C ASP A 43 -10.16 -51.60 -26.10
N ARG A 44 -11.16 -51.21 -26.90
CA ARG A 44 -11.14 -50.00 -27.72
C ARG A 44 -12.11 -48.95 -27.19
N MET A 45 -11.78 -48.35 -26.05
CA MET A 45 -12.53 -47.22 -25.51
C MET A 45 -12.40 -46.02 -26.44
N LYS A 46 -13.52 -45.42 -26.83
CA LYS A 46 -13.58 -44.22 -27.65
C LYS A 46 -14.11 -43.06 -26.83
N GLN A 47 -13.63 -41.86 -27.15
CA GLN A 47 -14.07 -40.63 -26.50
C GLN A 47 -15.60 -40.49 -26.55
N CYS A 48 -16.23 -40.33 -25.39
CA CYS A 48 -17.67 -40.10 -25.27
C CYS A 48 -18.58 -41.17 -25.86
N GLU A 49 -18.11 -42.42 -25.98
CA GLU A 49 -18.94 -43.55 -26.39
C GLU A 49 -19.18 -44.52 -25.22
N PRO A 50 -20.31 -45.26 -25.22
CA PRO A 50 -20.55 -46.32 -24.24
C PRO A 50 -19.43 -47.37 -24.27
N SER A 51 -18.96 -47.75 -23.09
CA SER A 51 -17.98 -48.80 -22.81
C SER A 51 -18.52 -49.71 -21.72
N THR A 52 -18.02 -50.93 -21.63
CA THR A 52 -18.43 -51.90 -20.61
C THR A 52 -17.27 -52.25 -19.68
N ILE A 53 -17.58 -52.42 -18.40
CA ILE A 53 -16.69 -53.04 -17.41
C ILE A 53 -17.43 -54.18 -16.73
N GLU A 54 -16.75 -55.32 -16.60
CA GLU A 54 -17.25 -56.54 -16.00
C GLU A 54 -16.28 -56.97 -14.90
N PHE A 55 -16.81 -57.48 -13.79
CA PHE A 55 -16.02 -57.94 -12.64
C PHE A 55 -16.16 -59.43 -12.44
N ALA A 56 -15.11 -60.06 -11.90
CA ALA A 56 -15.12 -61.47 -11.54
C ALA A 56 -14.38 -61.72 -10.23
N ASN A 57 -14.85 -62.71 -9.48
CA ASN A 57 -14.25 -63.19 -8.22
C ASN A 57 -14.21 -62.14 -7.11
N SER A 58 -15.17 -61.23 -7.10
CA SER A 58 -15.29 -60.19 -6.07
C SER A 58 -16.14 -60.63 -4.87
N GLY A 59 -16.82 -61.78 -4.97
CA GLY A 59 -17.70 -62.34 -3.95
C GLY A 59 -18.96 -61.49 -3.72
N ASP A 60 -19.49 -61.54 -2.49
CA ASP A 60 -20.68 -60.76 -2.10
C ASP A 60 -20.37 -59.28 -1.77
N ALA A 61 -19.10 -58.86 -1.93
CA ALA A 61 -18.68 -57.50 -1.64
C ALA A 61 -19.12 -56.54 -2.76
N ARG A 62 -20.35 -56.05 -2.61
CA ARG A 62 -21.01 -55.06 -3.49
C ARG A 62 -21.62 -53.92 -2.67
N PRO A 63 -21.76 -52.72 -3.25
CA PRO A 63 -21.31 -52.34 -4.60
C PRO A 63 -19.80 -52.09 -4.69
N LEU A 64 -19.25 -52.14 -5.90
CA LEU A 64 -17.89 -51.67 -6.15
C LEU A 64 -17.90 -50.20 -6.56
N THR A 65 -16.95 -49.43 -6.07
CA THR A 65 -16.69 -48.07 -6.55
C THR A 65 -15.54 -48.11 -7.54
N VAL A 66 -15.76 -47.60 -8.75
CA VAL A 66 -14.74 -47.55 -9.82
C VAL A 66 -14.30 -46.11 -9.99
N ALA A 67 -12.98 -45.91 -10.04
CA ALA A 67 -12.37 -44.61 -10.32
C ALA A 67 -11.50 -44.70 -11.57
N ILE A 68 -11.75 -43.82 -12.53
CA ILE A 68 -10.95 -43.66 -13.74
C ILE A 68 -10.02 -42.46 -13.53
N MET A 69 -8.73 -42.71 -13.69
CA MET A 69 -7.66 -41.74 -13.47
C MET A 69 -6.93 -41.46 -14.79
N LEU A 70 -6.46 -40.24 -15.00
CA LEU A 70 -5.45 -39.98 -16.03
C LEU A 70 -4.10 -40.53 -15.57
N TYR A 71 -3.39 -41.20 -16.48
CA TYR A 71 -2.13 -41.88 -16.21
C TYR A 71 -1.07 -40.96 -15.57
N ASP A 72 -0.98 -39.70 -16.02
CA ASP A 72 -0.05 -38.69 -15.52
C ASP A 72 -0.37 -38.23 -14.08
N LYS A 73 -1.63 -38.36 -13.64
CA LYS A 73 -2.08 -38.04 -12.27
C LYS A 73 -1.88 -39.18 -11.28
N VAL A 74 -1.62 -40.40 -11.77
CA VAL A 74 -1.34 -41.55 -10.90
C VAL A 74 0.16 -41.56 -10.58
N PRO A 75 0.57 -41.55 -9.29
CA PRO A 75 1.97 -41.75 -8.89
C PRO A 75 2.51 -43.08 -9.42
N GLU A 76 3.78 -43.12 -9.82
CA GLU A 76 4.41 -44.31 -10.43
C GLU A 76 4.20 -45.59 -9.62
N LYS A 77 4.31 -45.51 -8.29
CA LYS A 77 4.07 -46.62 -7.35
C LYS A 77 2.64 -47.20 -7.35
N LEU A 78 1.66 -46.52 -7.95
CA LEU A 78 0.26 -46.95 -8.04
C LEU A 78 -0.18 -47.30 -9.48
N ARG A 79 0.72 -47.10 -10.46
CA ARG A 79 0.43 -47.38 -11.87
C ARG A 79 0.43 -48.88 -12.15
N THR A 80 -0.15 -49.24 -13.29
CA THR A 80 -0.07 -50.60 -13.80
C THR A 80 1.38 -50.93 -14.15
N ASP A 81 1.95 -51.92 -13.46
CA ASP A 81 3.18 -52.61 -13.87
C ASP A 81 2.81 -54.07 -14.18
N LYS A 82 3.07 -54.50 -15.42
CA LYS A 82 2.71 -55.83 -15.92
C LYS A 82 3.55 -56.95 -15.31
N PHE A 83 4.64 -56.62 -14.62
CA PHE A 83 5.57 -57.57 -14.01
C PHE A 83 5.38 -57.74 -12.51
N LEU A 84 4.67 -56.82 -11.85
CA LEU A 84 4.38 -56.85 -10.42
C LEU A 84 2.94 -57.30 -10.18
N PRO A 85 2.51 -57.59 -8.94
CA PRO A 85 1.09 -57.75 -8.59
C PRO A 85 0.36 -56.38 -8.50
N PRO A 86 -0.98 -56.35 -8.59
CA PRO A 86 -1.73 -55.11 -8.58
C PRO A 86 -1.60 -54.40 -7.25
N VAL A 87 -1.33 -53.10 -7.33
CA VAL A 87 -1.09 -52.28 -6.15
C VAL A 87 -2.39 -52.03 -5.40
N GLN A 88 -2.38 -52.33 -4.10
CA GLN A 88 -3.48 -52.04 -3.19
C GLN A 88 -3.46 -50.55 -2.79
N THR A 89 -4.63 -49.94 -2.68
CA THR A 89 -4.79 -48.53 -2.27
C THR A 89 -6.17 -48.29 -1.65
N THR A 90 -6.47 -47.06 -1.26
CA THR A 90 -7.75 -46.66 -0.69
C THR A 90 -8.49 -45.67 -1.58
N LEU A 91 -9.83 -45.68 -1.52
CA LEU A 91 -10.67 -44.76 -2.28
C LEU A 91 -10.34 -43.30 -1.94
N GLU A 92 -10.10 -43.00 -0.66
CA GLU A 92 -9.73 -41.65 -0.21
C GLU A 92 -8.41 -41.17 -0.85
N THR A 93 -7.43 -42.07 -0.96
CA THR A 93 -6.15 -41.74 -1.62
C THR A 93 -6.37 -41.37 -3.08
N ILE A 94 -7.17 -42.17 -3.80
CA ILE A 94 -7.46 -41.90 -5.22
C ILE A 94 -8.31 -40.63 -5.39
N GLN A 95 -9.29 -40.38 -4.52
CA GLN A 95 -10.10 -39.15 -4.57
C GLN A 95 -9.25 -37.88 -4.43
N LYS A 96 -8.24 -37.89 -3.54
CA LYS A 96 -7.31 -36.76 -3.37
C LYS A 96 -6.46 -36.48 -4.61
N LEU A 97 -6.27 -37.47 -5.49
CA LEU A 97 -5.52 -37.30 -6.75
C LEU A 97 -6.37 -36.70 -7.88
N GLY A 98 -7.67 -36.48 -7.66
CA GLY A 98 -8.57 -35.86 -8.63
C GLY A 98 -8.91 -36.79 -9.80
N PRO A 99 -9.70 -37.86 -9.57
CA PRO A 99 -10.13 -38.76 -10.63
C PRO A 99 -10.94 -38.04 -11.69
N LEU A 100 -10.78 -38.51 -12.92
CA LEU A 100 -11.51 -38.02 -14.07
C LEU A 100 -13.00 -38.36 -13.96
N GLN A 101 -13.30 -39.53 -13.41
CA GLN A 101 -14.66 -40.03 -13.22
C GLN A 101 -14.68 -41.03 -12.06
N ILE A 102 -15.74 -41.01 -11.25
CA ILE A 102 -16.04 -42.04 -10.25
C ILE A 102 -17.48 -42.50 -10.47
N PHE A 103 -17.71 -43.81 -10.41
CA PHE A 103 -19.06 -44.38 -10.46
C PHE A 103 -19.17 -45.66 -9.62
N THR A 104 -20.40 -46.08 -9.35
CA THR A 104 -20.69 -47.23 -8.50
C THR A 104 -21.31 -48.35 -9.34
N VAL A 105 -20.77 -49.56 -9.23
CA VAL A 105 -21.24 -50.76 -9.92
C VAL A 105 -21.96 -51.67 -8.93
N LYS A 106 -23.28 -51.82 -9.14
CA LYS A 106 -24.16 -52.70 -8.36
C LYS A 106 -24.42 -54.06 -9.02
N LYS A 107 -23.92 -54.27 -10.24
CA LYS A 107 -24.10 -55.49 -11.04
C LYS A 107 -23.35 -56.67 -10.41
N ARG A 108 -23.84 -57.90 -10.60
CA ARG A 108 -23.19 -59.11 -10.07
C ARG A 108 -21.87 -59.38 -10.81
N ASP A 109 -21.06 -60.31 -10.31
CA ASP A 109 -19.93 -60.80 -11.12
C ASP A 109 -20.46 -61.37 -12.45
N TYR A 110 -19.69 -61.17 -13.51
CA TYR A 110 -20.00 -61.55 -14.89
C TYR A 110 -21.16 -60.78 -15.57
N ASP A 111 -21.77 -59.81 -14.87
CA ASP A 111 -22.73 -58.88 -15.48
C ASP A 111 -22.01 -57.60 -15.95
N PRO A 112 -21.99 -57.29 -17.25
CA PRO A 112 -21.34 -56.07 -17.74
C PRO A 112 -22.10 -54.81 -17.29
N PHE A 113 -21.35 -53.84 -16.78
CA PHE A 113 -21.83 -52.48 -16.49
C PHE A 113 -21.44 -51.53 -17.60
N THR A 114 -22.42 -50.87 -18.20
CA THR A 114 -22.19 -49.87 -19.25
C THR A 114 -21.97 -48.48 -18.64
N PHE A 115 -20.93 -47.79 -19.09
CA PHE A 115 -20.62 -46.42 -18.70
C PHE A 115 -20.06 -45.63 -19.90
N THR A 116 -20.00 -44.32 -19.81
CA THR A 116 -19.34 -43.46 -20.81
C THR A 116 -18.12 -42.82 -20.17
N ALA A 117 -16.94 -43.03 -20.76
CA ALA A 117 -15.70 -42.47 -20.26
C ALA A 117 -15.58 -40.98 -20.58
N VAL A 118 -15.33 -40.18 -19.54
CA VAL A 118 -15.18 -38.71 -19.64
C VAL A 118 -13.74 -38.33 -19.96
N ALA A 119 -13.16 -38.92 -21.01
CA ALA A 119 -11.75 -38.77 -21.38
C ALA A 119 -11.58 -38.33 -22.84
N LYS A 120 -10.55 -37.53 -23.13
CA LYS A 120 -10.25 -37.02 -24.49
C LYS A 120 -9.51 -38.07 -25.31
N ARG A 121 -9.64 -38.02 -26.64
CA ARG A 121 -8.79 -38.79 -27.55
C ARG A 121 -7.32 -38.59 -27.20
N GLY A 122 -6.58 -39.69 -27.08
CA GLY A 122 -5.16 -39.71 -26.76
C GLY A 122 -4.85 -39.77 -25.26
N ASP A 123 -5.83 -39.51 -24.39
CA ASP A 123 -5.65 -39.69 -22.95
C ASP A 123 -5.30 -41.14 -22.64
N LYS A 124 -4.31 -41.33 -21.76
CA LYS A 124 -4.01 -42.62 -21.15
C LYS A 124 -4.68 -42.66 -19.79
N ILE A 125 -5.47 -43.71 -19.53
CA ILE A 125 -6.20 -43.86 -18.28
C ILE A 125 -5.76 -45.11 -17.51
N GLU A 126 -5.94 -45.05 -16.20
CA GLU A 126 -5.79 -46.15 -15.24
C GLU A 126 -7.12 -46.35 -14.51
N VAL A 127 -7.45 -47.59 -14.17
CA VAL A 127 -8.74 -47.94 -13.54
C VAL A 127 -8.49 -48.59 -12.19
N PHE A 128 -9.14 -48.05 -11.16
CA PHE A 128 -9.13 -48.60 -9.81
C PHE A 128 -10.54 -49.04 -9.43
N ALA A 129 -10.64 -50.12 -8.66
CA ALA A 129 -11.90 -50.55 -8.08
C ALA A 129 -11.76 -50.79 -6.58
N PHE A 130 -12.81 -50.39 -5.84
CA PHE A 130 -12.85 -50.37 -4.38
C PHE A 130 -14.08 -51.11 -3.87
N PHE A 131 -13.89 -51.88 -2.80
CA PHE A 131 -14.97 -52.45 -2.00
C PHE A 131 -15.68 -51.39 -1.17
N PRO A 132 -16.87 -51.68 -0.60
CA PRO A 132 -17.60 -50.76 0.27
C PRO A 132 -16.80 -50.25 1.48
N ASN A 133 -15.82 -51.01 1.96
CA ASN A 133 -14.93 -50.61 3.05
C ASN A 133 -13.83 -49.60 2.64
N GLY A 134 -13.81 -49.16 1.38
CA GLY A 134 -12.84 -48.20 0.86
C GLY A 134 -11.50 -48.80 0.45
N THR A 135 -11.24 -50.08 0.70
CA THR A 135 -10.03 -50.78 0.22
C THR A 135 -10.21 -51.22 -1.23
N GLY A 136 -9.14 -51.18 -2.01
CA GLY A 136 -9.20 -51.53 -3.42
C GLY A 136 -7.83 -51.66 -4.04
N GLN A 137 -7.81 -51.82 -5.36
CA GLN A 137 -6.58 -52.03 -6.12
C GLN A 137 -6.70 -51.43 -7.52
N ASN A 138 -5.55 -51.25 -8.17
CA ASN A 138 -5.51 -51.03 -9.62
C ASN A 138 -6.00 -52.32 -10.33
N MET A 139 -6.82 -52.17 -11.37
CA MET A 139 -7.42 -53.28 -12.11
C MET A 139 -6.61 -53.77 -13.30
N TRP A 140 -5.45 -53.17 -13.60
CA TRP A 140 -4.63 -53.45 -14.78
C TRP A 140 -5.36 -53.32 -16.10
N LEU A 141 -6.17 -52.27 -16.16
CA LEU A 141 -6.94 -51.91 -17.32
C LEU A 141 -6.46 -50.56 -17.86
N ASP A 142 -5.15 -50.43 -18.05
CA ASP A 142 -4.60 -49.26 -18.72
C ASP A 142 -5.17 -49.18 -20.15
N ARG A 143 -5.65 -48.01 -20.55
CA ARG A 143 -6.24 -47.78 -21.87
C ARG A 143 -5.78 -46.46 -22.44
N THR A 144 -5.63 -46.42 -23.76
CA THR A 144 -5.52 -45.17 -24.51
C THR A 144 -6.85 -44.91 -25.20
N ILE A 145 -7.41 -43.71 -25.01
CA ILE A 145 -8.72 -43.35 -25.53
C ILE A 145 -8.62 -43.06 -27.04
N GLY A 146 -9.37 -43.81 -27.84
CA GLY A 146 -9.47 -43.64 -29.28
C GLY A 146 -10.38 -42.46 -29.70
N SER A 147 -10.35 -42.15 -31.00
CA SER A 147 -11.28 -41.18 -31.60
C SER A 147 -12.73 -41.66 -31.44
N GLY A 148 -13.58 -40.82 -30.85
CA GLY A 148 -15.02 -41.06 -30.78
C GLY A 148 -15.82 -40.16 -31.70
N SER A 149 -17.13 -40.40 -31.73
CA SER A 149 -18.12 -39.67 -32.54
C SER A 149 -18.52 -38.29 -31.99
N SER A 150 -18.19 -37.97 -30.73
CA SER A 150 -18.52 -36.67 -30.13
C SER A 150 -17.56 -36.26 -29.01
N SER A 151 -17.60 -34.98 -28.62
CA SER A 151 -16.94 -34.45 -27.41
C SER A 151 -17.93 -34.02 -26.33
N SER A 152 -19.20 -34.41 -26.46
CA SER A 152 -20.32 -33.89 -25.65
C SER A 152 -20.27 -34.34 -24.18
N CYS A 153 -19.64 -35.47 -23.89
CA CYS A 153 -19.47 -35.96 -22.52
C CYS A 153 -18.38 -35.23 -21.73
N LEU A 154 -17.52 -34.46 -22.39
CA LEU A 154 -16.44 -33.74 -21.74
C LEU A 154 -16.99 -32.44 -21.12
N ALA A 155 -17.06 -32.39 -19.80
CA ALA A 155 -17.32 -31.13 -19.12
C ALA A 155 -16.19 -30.14 -19.47
N SER A 156 -16.55 -28.92 -19.87
CA SER A 156 -15.57 -27.85 -20.10
C SER A 156 -14.98 -27.44 -18.75
N VAL A 157 -13.81 -27.99 -18.42
CA VAL A 157 -13.06 -27.59 -17.23
C VAL A 157 -12.40 -26.25 -17.53
N CYS A 158 -12.99 -25.19 -17.00
CA CYS A 158 -12.44 -23.84 -17.09
C CYS A 158 -11.28 -23.67 -16.10
N SER A 159 -10.32 -22.82 -16.45
CA SER A 159 -9.25 -22.46 -15.52
C SER A 159 -9.80 -21.73 -14.29
N SER A 160 -9.00 -21.62 -13.24
CA SER A 160 -9.42 -20.95 -11.99
C SER A 160 -9.75 -19.47 -12.17
N THR A 161 -9.26 -18.84 -13.24
CA THR A 161 -9.51 -17.43 -13.59
C THR A 161 -10.68 -17.26 -14.57
N GLU A 162 -11.38 -18.34 -14.88
CA GLU A 162 -12.49 -18.40 -15.82
C GLU A 162 -13.72 -19.06 -15.19
N TYR A 163 -14.88 -18.84 -15.81
CA TYR A 163 -16.11 -19.53 -15.47
C TYR A 163 -16.74 -20.14 -16.72
N LEU A 164 -17.49 -21.22 -16.53
CA LEU A 164 -18.29 -21.80 -17.61
C LEU A 164 -19.49 -20.89 -17.88
N ASN A 165 -19.49 -20.23 -19.03
CA ASN A 165 -20.63 -19.41 -19.45
C ASN A 165 -21.80 -20.33 -19.81
N PRO A 166 -22.94 -20.29 -19.07
CA PRO A 166 -24.04 -21.22 -19.26
C PRO A 166 -24.75 -21.04 -20.61
N LYS A 167 -24.68 -19.84 -21.22
CA LYS A 167 -25.27 -19.55 -22.55
C LYS A 167 -24.37 -20.03 -23.68
N ALA A 168 -23.08 -19.69 -23.63
CA ALA A 168 -22.13 -20.01 -24.70
C ALA A 168 -21.53 -21.42 -24.60
N LYS A 169 -21.71 -22.11 -23.46
CA LYS A 169 -21.06 -23.39 -23.13
C LYS A 169 -19.54 -23.37 -23.33
N LYS A 170 -18.92 -22.21 -23.09
CA LYS A 170 -17.47 -21.95 -23.21
C LYS A 170 -16.95 -21.25 -21.96
N CYS A 171 -15.66 -21.41 -21.70
CA CYS A 171 -14.99 -20.69 -20.63
C CYS A 171 -14.85 -19.21 -21.00
N ALA A 172 -15.17 -18.34 -20.05
CA ALA A 172 -15.02 -16.90 -20.17
C ALA A 172 -14.27 -16.36 -18.96
N SER A 173 -13.51 -15.29 -19.17
CA SER A 173 -12.68 -14.72 -18.10
C SER A 173 -13.52 -14.12 -16.98
N CYS A 174 -13.13 -14.38 -15.73
CA CYS A 174 -13.79 -13.80 -14.57
C CYS A 174 -13.71 -12.28 -14.52
N SER A 175 -12.60 -11.70 -14.99
CA SER A 175 -12.42 -10.25 -15.03
C SER A 175 -13.37 -9.56 -16.02
N SER A 176 -13.89 -10.28 -17.01
CA SER A 176 -14.89 -9.74 -17.96
C SER A 176 -16.28 -9.57 -17.34
N LEU A 177 -16.60 -10.36 -16.30
CA LEU A 177 -17.87 -10.28 -15.59
C LEU A 177 -17.77 -9.45 -14.31
N PHE A 178 -16.64 -9.59 -13.59
CA PHE A 178 -16.37 -8.89 -12.35
C PHE A 178 -15.00 -8.22 -12.42
N VAL A 179 -14.99 -6.90 -12.55
CA VAL A 179 -13.76 -6.09 -12.52
C VAL A 179 -12.94 -6.45 -11.28
N ASN A 180 -11.63 -6.62 -11.45
CA ASN A 180 -10.68 -7.05 -10.40
C ASN A 180 -10.90 -8.46 -9.83
N SER A 181 -11.70 -9.32 -10.44
CA SER A 181 -11.81 -10.72 -10.00
C SER A 181 -10.67 -11.57 -10.53
N THR A 182 -10.10 -12.41 -9.66
CA THR A 182 -9.10 -13.43 -10.01
C THR A 182 -9.69 -14.84 -10.06
N SER A 183 -10.87 -15.06 -9.48
CA SER A 183 -11.66 -16.28 -9.64
C SER A 183 -13.14 -16.00 -9.37
N CYS A 184 -14.04 -16.72 -10.02
CA CYS A 184 -15.48 -16.46 -9.97
C CYS A 184 -16.32 -17.69 -10.31
N THR A 185 -17.61 -17.60 -10.03
CA THR A 185 -18.66 -18.39 -10.68
C THR A 185 -19.35 -17.52 -11.74
N ALA A 186 -20.35 -18.07 -12.43
CA ALA A 186 -21.21 -17.29 -13.31
C ALA A 186 -22.01 -16.18 -12.58
N GLU A 187 -22.03 -16.17 -11.25
CA GLU A 187 -22.90 -15.29 -10.45
C GLU A 187 -22.16 -14.42 -9.44
N THR A 188 -20.98 -14.82 -8.96
CA THR A 188 -20.23 -14.04 -7.96
C THR A 188 -18.72 -14.25 -8.09
N PRO A 189 -17.89 -13.22 -7.82
CA PRO A 189 -16.47 -13.40 -7.63
C PRO A 189 -16.21 -14.19 -6.33
N LYS A 190 -15.13 -14.98 -6.32
CA LYS A 190 -14.62 -15.71 -5.15
C LYS A 190 -13.37 -15.05 -4.59
N THR A 191 -12.46 -14.62 -5.48
CA THR A 191 -11.24 -13.89 -5.10
C THR A 191 -11.04 -12.65 -5.96
N CYS A 192 -10.36 -11.65 -5.41
CA CYS A 192 -10.13 -10.36 -6.04
C CYS A 192 -8.63 -10.05 -6.12
N SER A 193 -8.18 -9.44 -7.22
CA SER A 193 -6.86 -8.82 -7.34
C SER A 193 -6.78 -7.51 -6.56
N TYR A 194 -7.90 -6.82 -6.40
CA TYR A 194 -8.06 -5.63 -5.59
C TYR A 194 -9.39 -5.65 -4.83
N GLY A 195 -9.34 -5.42 -3.53
CA GLY A 195 -10.52 -5.37 -2.66
C GLY A 195 -10.88 -6.71 -2.02
N VAL A 196 -12.11 -6.75 -1.51
CA VAL A 196 -12.77 -7.94 -0.95
C VAL A 196 -14.09 -8.16 -1.68
N VAL A 197 -14.61 -9.39 -1.63
CA VAL A 197 -15.93 -9.70 -2.18
C VAL A 197 -17.00 -9.12 -1.26
N LYS A 198 -17.81 -8.19 -1.78
CA LYS A 198 -18.98 -7.62 -1.10
C LYS A 198 -20.07 -7.35 -2.15
N ASP A 199 -21.30 -7.71 -1.85
CA ASP A 199 -22.47 -7.48 -2.73
C ASP A 199 -22.24 -7.98 -4.17
N ARG A 200 -21.65 -9.18 -4.31
CA ARG A 200 -21.26 -9.84 -5.58
C ARG A 200 -20.27 -9.04 -6.44
N LYS A 201 -19.49 -8.14 -5.83
CA LYS A 201 -18.46 -7.34 -6.51
C LYS A 201 -17.15 -7.38 -5.74
N CYS A 202 -16.04 -7.14 -6.43
CA CYS A 202 -14.76 -6.85 -5.81
C CYS A 202 -14.68 -5.35 -5.51
N VAL A 203 -14.72 -4.98 -4.24
CA VAL A 203 -14.70 -3.57 -3.80
C VAL A 203 -13.62 -3.35 -2.75
N ALA A 204 -13.06 -2.14 -2.70
CA ALA A 204 -12.13 -1.77 -1.64
C ALA A 204 -12.82 -1.93 -0.27
N LYS A 205 -12.09 -2.49 0.69
CA LYS A 205 -12.56 -2.59 2.07
C LYS A 205 -12.81 -1.19 2.64
N THR A 206 -13.98 -0.97 3.24
CA THR A 206 -14.27 0.28 3.96
C THR A 206 -13.48 0.31 5.26
N CYS A 207 -12.72 1.38 5.49
CA CYS A 207 -11.84 1.52 6.66
C CYS A 207 -12.30 2.66 7.57
N SER A 208 -11.88 2.59 8.83
CA SER A 208 -12.15 3.64 9.82
C SER A 208 -11.33 4.90 9.54
N SER A 209 -11.61 5.99 10.26
CA SER A 209 -10.78 7.19 10.22
C SER A 209 -9.31 6.88 10.53
N ARG A 210 -8.37 7.59 9.89
CA ARG A 210 -6.91 7.34 9.94
C ARG A 210 -6.44 6.03 9.30
N GLN A 211 -7.32 5.32 8.59
CA GLN A 211 -6.95 4.12 7.86
C GLN A 211 -7.35 4.23 6.39
N TRP A 212 -6.66 3.46 5.55
CA TRP A 212 -7.01 3.29 4.14
C TRP A 212 -6.88 1.82 3.71
N PRO A 213 -7.48 1.42 2.58
CA PRO A 213 -7.59 0.01 2.16
C PRO A 213 -6.27 -0.66 1.72
N GLY A 214 -5.16 0.08 1.75
CA GLY A 214 -3.86 -0.35 1.27
C GLY A 214 -3.80 -0.56 -0.24
N PRO A 215 -2.61 -0.93 -0.77
CA PRO A 215 -2.40 -1.06 -2.22
C PRO A 215 -3.27 -2.12 -2.88
N LYS A 216 -3.62 -3.19 -2.15
CA LYS A 216 -4.49 -4.28 -2.63
C LYS A 216 -5.96 -4.09 -2.28
N GLY A 217 -6.35 -2.99 -1.62
CA GLY A 217 -7.74 -2.74 -1.24
C GLY A 217 -8.34 -3.70 -0.20
N ALA A 218 -7.57 -4.66 0.32
CA ALA A 218 -8.08 -5.80 1.09
C ALA A 218 -7.92 -5.66 2.61
N ALA A 219 -7.11 -4.70 3.08
CA ALA A 219 -6.79 -4.54 4.49
C ALA A 219 -6.82 -3.07 4.89
N CYS A 220 -7.24 -2.77 6.12
CA CYS A 220 -7.19 -1.41 6.63
C CYS A 220 -5.85 -1.18 7.31
N ILE A 221 -5.03 -0.32 6.71
CA ILE A 221 -3.72 0.06 7.22
C ILE A 221 -3.73 1.54 7.60
N ALA A 222 -2.87 1.94 8.52
CA ALA A 222 -2.76 3.34 8.92
C ALA A 222 -2.41 4.24 7.73
N CYS A 223 -2.89 5.49 7.77
CA CYS A 223 -2.44 6.51 6.81
C CYS A 223 -0.91 6.63 6.86
N PRO A 224 -0.22 6.68 5.69
CA PRO A 224 1.24 6.76 5.63
C PRO A 224 1.80 8.00 6.33
N ASP A 225 1.06 9.11 6.24
CA ASP A 225 1.38 10.35 6.93
C ASP A 225 0.86 10.31 8.38
N ALA A 226 1.79 10.30 9.34
CA ALA A 226 1.49 10.27 10.77
C ALA A 226 0.70 11.49 11.26
N SER A 227 0.76 12.61 10.53
CA SER A 227 0.02 13.83 10.83
C SER A 227 -1.38 13.84 10.21
N ALA A 228 -1.74 12.83 9.41
CA ALA A 228 -3.06 12.73 8.80
C ALA A 228 -4.12 12.24 9.79
N ARG A 229 -5.27 12.91 9.80
CA ARG A 229 -6.48 12.44 10.48
C ARG A 229 -7.35 11.59 9.56
N SER A 230 -7.24 11.78 8.25
CA SER A 230 -7.84 10.94 7.22
C SER A 230 -6.98 10.94 5.97
N CYS A 231 -7.06 9.85 5.19
CA CYS A 231 -6.42 9.73 3.90
C CYS A 231 -7.37 9.08 2.88
N ASP A 232 -7.07 9.26 1.60
CA ASP A 232 -7.83 8.66 0.50
C ASP A 232 -7.46 7.18 0.27
N ALA A 233 -8.10 6.55 -0.71
CA ALA A 233 -7.86 5.15 -1.07
C ALA A 233 -6.45 4.87 -1.64
N LYS A 234 -5.64 5.89 -1.88
CA LYS A 234 -4.23 5.80 -2.29
C LYS A 234 -3.27 6.16 -1.15
N GLY A 235 -3.79 6.43 0.05
CA GLY A 235 -3.00 6.81 1.22
C GLY A 235 -2.59 8.29 1.24
N LYS A 236 -3.15 9.16 0.40
CA LYS A 236 -2.87 10.61 0.45
C LYS A 236 -3.72 11.28 1.51
N SER A 237 -3.12 12.17 2.30
CA SER A 237 -3.80 12.92 3.36
C SER A 237 -4.94 13.76 2.79
N THR A 238 -6.14 13.63 3.38
CA THR A 238 -7.33 14.44 3.06
C THR A 238 -7.70 15.37 4.21
N SER A 239 -7.21 15.10 5.42
CA SER A 239 -7.26 16.04 6.54
C SER A 239 -6.10 15.79 7.51
N CYS A 240 -5.70 16.84 8.23
CA CYS A 240 -4.55 16.82 9.13
C CYS A 240 -4.95 17.03 10.58
N SER A 241 -4.24 16.37 11.50
CA SER A 241 -4.32 16.66 12.94
C SER A 241 -3.76 18.05 13.25
N VAL A 242 -2.64 18.40 12.62
CA VAL A 242 -1.98 19.71 12.68
C VAL A 242 -1.61 20.15 11.27
N GLY A 243 -1.85 21.43 10.96
CA GLY A 243 -1.49 21.98 9.65
C GLY A 243 -2.54 21.76 8.57
N ASN A 244 -2.12 21.95 7.32
CA ASN A 244 -2.96 21.90 6.13
C ASN A 244 -2.50 20.81 5.17
N VAL A 245 -3.44 20.29 4.37
CA VAL A 245 -3.13 19.32 3.30
C VAL A 245 -2.52 20.07 2.12
N VAL A 246 -1.30 19.72 1.75
CA VAL A 246 -0.60 20.24 0.58
C VAL A 246 -0.11 19.05 -0.24
N ASN A 247 -0.60 18.92 -1.48
CA ASN A 247 -0.26 17.83 -2.39
C ASN A 247 -0.45 16.42 -1.80
N GLY A 248 -1.46 16.24 -0.94
CA GLY A 248 -1.76 14.96 -0.30
C GLY A 248 -0.87 14.60 0.89
N VAL A 249 -0.18 15.58 1.47
CA VAL A 249 0.62 15.44 2.70
C VAL A 249 0.27 16.58 3.66
N CYS A 250 0.26 16.30 4.96
CA CYS A 250 0.07 17.28 6.00
C CYS A 250 1.36 18.09 6.21
N LYS A 251 1.26 19.39 5.96
CA LYS A 251 2.34 20.34 6.23
C LYS A 251 1.95 21.28 7.35
N LYS A 252 2.88 21.50 8.27
CA LYS A 252 2.75 22.55 9.29
C LYS A 252 2.68 23.91 8.58
N LEU A 253 1.76 24.76 9.05
CA LEU A 253 1.67 26.13 8.59
C LEU A 253 2.85 26.92 9.20
N THR A 254 3.61 27.59 8.34
CA THR A 254 4.60 28.59 8.77
C THR A 254 3.91 29.95 8.76
N CYS A 255 3.99 30.65 9.88
CA CYS A 255 3.41 31.97 10.05
C CYS A 255 4.43 33.06 9.73
N GLN A 256 3.96 34.17 9.17
CA GLN A 256 4.78 35.37 8.93
C GLN A 256 5.00 36.13 10.24
N ASP A 257 5.89 37.12 10.19
CA ASP A 257 6.25 37.94 11.34
C ASP A 257 5.03 38.59 12.01
N GLY A 258 5.10 38.77 13.33
CA GLY A 258 4.00 39.27 14.16
C GLY A 258 2.84 38.27 14.35
N THR A 259 2.99 37.01 13.90
CA THR A 259 1.96 35.98 14.06
C THR A 259 2.53 34.62 14.50
N TYR A 260 1.67 33.78 15.08
CA TYR A 260 2.01 32.43 15.54
C TYR A 260 0.95 31.40 15.13
N PRO A 261 1.30 30.10 14.98
CA PRO A 261 0.32 29.08 14.62
C PRO A 261 -0.72 28.86 15.72
N SER A 262 -2.00 28.73 15.34
CA SER A 262 -3.07 28.27 16.23
C SER A 262 -2.77 26.89 16.81
N SER A 263 -3.48 26.46 17.86
CA SER A 263 -3.28 25.15 18.50
C SER A 263 -3.45 23.95 17.55
N ASN A 264 -4.30 24.09 16.52
CA ASN A 264 -4.45 23.10 15.45
C ASN A 264 -3.51 23.34 14.25
N GLY A 265 -2.67 24.37 14.31
CA GLY A 265 -1.69 24.74 13.28
C GLY A 265 -2.29 25.10 11.92
N ARG A 266 -3.60 25.44 11.86
CA ARG A 266 -4.30 25.69 10.59
C ARG A 266 -4.39 27.17 10.21
N ARG A 267 -4.17 28.06 11.17
CA ARG A 267 -4.25 29.52 10.99
C ARG A 267 -3.12 30.18 11.75
N CYS A 268 -2.75 31.37 11.30
CA CYS A 268 -1.85 32.24 12.05
C CYS A 268 -2.69 33.22 12.86
N LEU A 269 -2.33 33.39 14.13
CA LEU A 269 -2.96 34.31 15.06
C LEU A 269 -1.96 35.44 15.37
N PRO A 270 -2.41 36.69 15.53
CA PRO A 270 -1.52 37.80 15.85
C PRO A 270 -0.93 37.64 17.26
N CYS A 271 0.30 38.10 17.44
CA CYS A 271 0.85 38.32 18.78
C CYS A 271 0.00 39.38 19.52
N ALA A 272 -0.19 39.24 20.84
CA ALA A 272 -0.91 40.27 21.60
C ALA A 272 -0.06 41.54 21.80
N ASP A 273 1.26 41.36 21.82
CA ASP A 273 2.23 42.43 21.87
C ASP A 273 2.40 43.06 20.47
N PRO A 274 2.07 44.35 20.29
CA PRO A 274 2.11 45.02 18.99
C PRO A 274 3.55 45.25 18.48
N PHE A 275 4.57 45.05 19.31
CA PHE A 275 5.98 45.24 18.97
C PHE A 275 6.74 43.89 18.87
N ALA A 276 6.01 42.77 18.87
CA ALA A 276 6.58 41.45 18.68
C ALA A 276 6.86 41.17 17.20
N HIS A 277 8.13 40.95 16.87
CA HIS A 277 8.53 40.45 15.56
C HIS A 277 8.18 38.96 15.41
N LYS A 278 8.39 38.16 16.47
CA LYS A 278 7.96 36.75 16.54
C LYS A 278 7.39 36.42 17.91
N CYS A 279 6.38 35.56 17.95
CA CYS A 279 5.85 35.02 19.19
C CYS A 279 5.52 33.53 19.05
N SER A 280 5.46 32.84 20.19
CA SER A 280 5.07 31.42 20.29
C SER A 280 3.61 31.23 20.72
N SER A 281 3.04 32.25 21.36
CA SER A 281 1.64 32.35 21.75
C SER A 281 1.26 33.82 21.88
N ALA A 282 -0.03 34.11 22.10
CA ALA A 282 -0.52 35.48 22.26
C ALA A 282 0.32 36.29 23.27
N ASN A 283 0.71 35.69 24.39
CA ASN A 283 1.39 36.37 25.50
C ASN A 283 2.88 36.00 25.64
N ASN A 284 3.46 35.34 24.64
CA ASN A 284 4.86 34.91 24.72
C ASN A 284 5.63 35.28 23.48
N THR A 285 6.09 36.53 23.47
CA THR A 285 7.00 37.08 22.47
C THR A 285 8.35 36.40 22.56
N THR A 286 8.92 36.02 21.42
CA THR A 286 10.24 35.38 21.32
C THR A 286 11.27 36.31 20.67
N GLU A 287 10.80 37.29 19.91
CA GLU A 287 11.63 38.28 19.24
C GLU A 287 10.86 39.59 19.12
N CYS A 288 11.52 40.70 19.39
CA CYS A 288 10.96 42.04 19.33
C CYS A 288 11.39 42.76 18.06
N ASP A 289 10.56 43.70 17.62
CA ASP A 289 10.92 44.60 16.53
C ASP A 289 12.15 45.46 16.88
N TRP A 290 12.76 46.05 15.85
CA TRP A 290 13.92 46.92 16.02
C TRP A 290 13.62 48.08 16.99
N GLY A 291 14.53 48.34 17.94
CA GLY A 291 14.31 49.34 18.99
C GLY A 291 13.63 48.81 20.24
N TYR A 292 13.13 47.57 20.25
CA TYR A 292 12.48 47.00 21.43
C TYR A 292 13.31 45.85 22.02
N ALA A 293 13.39 45.81 23.34
CA ALA A 293 14.08 44.76 24.08
C ALA A 293 13.08 43.72 24.59
N LEU A 294 13.43 42.45 24.41
CA LEU A 294 12.66 41.35 24.99
C LEU A 294 12.83 41.32 26.51
N LYS A 295 11.72 41.37 27.25
CA LYS A 295 11.66 41.17 28.69
C LYS A 295 10.77 39.98 29.01
N THR A 296 11.18 39.20 29.99
CA THR A 296 10.44 38.02 30.44
C THR A 296 10.16 38.17 31.93
N ASN A 297 8.90 37.99 32.32
CA ASN A 297 8.49 37.87 33.71
C ASN A 297 8.03 36.43 33.99
N ARG A 298 7.42 36.17 35.16
CA ARG A 298 6.98 34.82 35.53
C ARG A 298 5.86 34.25 34.64
N THR A 299 5.11 35.08 33.93
CA THR A 299 3.88 34.70 33.23
C THR A 299 3.91 34.93 31.72
N ALA A 300 4.82 35.78 31.22
CA ALA A 300 4.83 36.22 29.83
C ALA A 300 6.21 36.77 29.42
N SER A 301 6.43 36.81 28.10
CA SER A 301 7.52 37.57 27.48
C SER A 301 6.92 38.64 26.57
N PHE A 302 7.43 39.86 26.66
CA PHE A 302 6.92 41.03 25.96
C PHE A 302 8.06 42.00 25.63
N CYS A 303 7.79 42.87 24.68
CA CYS A 303 8.68 43.89 24.18
C CYS A 303 8.51 45.16 24.99
N VAL A 304 9.63 45.68 25.47
CA VAL A 304 9.72 46.97 26.15
C VAL A 304 10.55 47.89 25.28
N GLY A 305 10.19 49.16 25.23
CA GLY A 305 10.88 50.14 24.44
C GLY A 305 9.94 51.27 24.00
N PRO A 306 10.40 52.12 23.07
CA PRO A 306 11.67 51.96 22.35
C PRO A 306 12.92 52.34 23.15
N TYR A 307 14.04 51.82 22.67
CA TYR A 307 15.39 52.05 23.19
C TYR A 307 16.29 52.70 22.12
N ALA A 308 17.25 53.48 22.60
CA ALA A 308 18.45 53.83 21.85
C ALA A 308 19.69 53.26 22.53
N ALA A 309 20.64 52.79 21.74
CA ALA A 309 21.96 52.39 22.18
C ALA A 309 22.81 53.66 22.33
N ARG A 310 23.43 53.86 23.50
CA ARG A 310 24.40 54.91 23.79
C ARG A 310 25.78 54.30 23.94
N PHE A 311 26.75 54.94 23.32
CA PHE A 311 28.16 54.62 23.37
C PHE A 311 28.93 55.86 23.82
N GLY A 312 29.95 55.64 24.67
CA GLY A 312 30.97 56.64 24.94
C GLY A 312 31.15 57.08 26.39
N LYS A 313 30.29 56.61 27.31
CA LYS A 313 30.32 56.84 28.76
C LYS A 313 31.74 56.95 29.34
N SER A 314 32.25 58.18 29.46
CA SER A 314 33.58 58.64 29.93
C SER A 314 34.85 58.01 29.32
N SER A 315 34.79 56.80 28.75
CA SER A 315 35.96 56.05 28.31
C SER A 315 36.21 56.14 26.80
N PHE A 316 35.19 56.47 26.00
CA PHE A 316 35.25 56.41 24.53
C PHE A 316 34.41 57.52 23.89
N MET A 317 34.88 58.76 23.92
CA MET A 317 34.19 59.88 23.29
C MET A 317 34.39 59.86 21.77
N TYR A 318 33.47 60.46 21.01
CA TYR A 318 33.61 60.63 19.56
C TYR A 318 33.74 62.10 19.19
N THR A 319 34.56 62.38 18.19
CA THR A 319 34.64 63.70 17.55
C THR A 319 34.24 63.58 16.09
N THR A 320 33.71 64.66 15.54
CA THR A 320 33.38 64.77 14.10
C THR A 320 33.95 66.08 13.58
N THR A 321 34.49 66.05 12.37
CA THR A 321 35.00 67.23 11.66
C THR A 321 33.95 67.85 10.74
N LEU A 322 32.78 67.22 10.62
CA LEU A 322 31.70 67.73 9.78
C LEU A 322 31.08 68.99 10.39
N LYS A 323 30.87 70.00 9.55
CA LYS A 323 29.99 71.13 9.87
C LYS A 323 28.55 70.68 9.69
N ILE A 324 27.81 70.60 10.80
CA ILE A 324 26.47 69.97 10.84
C ILE A 324 25.41 71.05 11.01
N ASN A 325 24.37 71.01 10.19
CA ASN A 325 23.26 71.98 10.22
C ASN A 325 22.01 71.47 10.97
N LYS A 326 21.94 70.18 11.37
CA LYS A 326 20.77 69.60 12.04
C LYS A 326 21.03 69.40 13.53
N THR A 327 20.50 70.31 14.32
CA THR A 327 20.62 70.36 15.78
C THR A 327 19.25 70.17 16.41
N VAL A 328 19.17 69.39 17.48
CA VAL A 328 17.93 69.22 18.25
C VAL A 328 18.10 69.96 19.56
N ASN A 329 17.10 70.76 19.95
CA ASN A 329 17.11 71.37 21.27
C ASN A 329 16.81 70.28 22.31
N ALA A 330 17.78 69.96 23.15
CA ALA A 330 17.68 68.90 24.13
C ALA A 330 18.43 69.31 25.40
N THR A 331 17.79 69.09 26.54
CA THR A 331 18.33 69.41 27.88
C THR A 331 18.97 68.20 28.55
N SER A 332 18.76 67.00 28.01
CA SER A 332 19.36 65.77 28.47
C SER A 332 19.69 64.84 27.29
N VAL A 333 20.53 63.85 27.55
CA VAL A 333 20.83 62.77 26.60
C VAL A 333 19.58 61.99 26.19
N VAL A 334 18.57 61.88 27.07
CA VAL A 334 17.29 61.24 26.77
C VAL A 334 16.47 62.10 25.80
N ASP A 335 16.37 63.41 26.07
CA ASP A 335 15.66 64.35 25.17
C ASP A 335 16.31 64.38 23.79
N CYS A 336 17.65 64.29 23.74
CA CYS A 336 18.40 64.18 22.51
C CYS A 336 18.04 62.92 21.73
N ALA A 337 18.04 61.76 22.40
CA ALA A 337 17.68 60.49 21.78
C ALA A 337 16.22 60.45 21.32
N VAL A 338 15.30 61.04 22.10
CA VAL A 338 13.88 61.18 21.74
C VAL A 338 13.68 62.08 20.53
N GLY A 339 14.28 63.27 20.54
CA GLY A 339 14.19 64.21 19.43
C GLY A 339 14.87 63.69 18.16
N ALA A 340 15.96 62.93 18.31
CA ALA A 340 16.58 62.19 17.22
C ALA A 340 15.65 61.12 16.64
N ASN A 341 14.99 60.33 17.48
CA ASN A 341 13.99 59.35 17.05
C ASN A 341 12.79 60.00 16.33
N HIS A 342 12.28 61.13 16.84
CA HIS A 342 11.18 61.90 16.24
C HIS A 342 11.55 62.58 14.93
N ALA A 343 12.81 62.96 14.74
CA ALA A 343 13.29 63.51 13.48
C ALA A 343 13.30 62.47 12.33
N SER A 344 12.71 61.28 12.59
CA SER A 344 12.55 60.12 11.70
C SER A 344 13.80 59.87 10.90
N VAL A 345 14.95 59.98 11.56
CA VAL A 345 16.21 59.96 10.85
C VAL A 345 16.46 58.52 10.46
N GLU A 346 16.25 58.26 9.18
CA GLU A 346 16.50 56.97 8.56
C GLU A 346 17.92 56.53 8.92
N PHE A 347 18.15 55.24 9.12
CA PHE A 347 19.50 54.73 9.06
C PHE A 347 20.15 55.21 7.74
N PRO A 348 21.39 55.75 7.73
CA PRO A 348 22.41 55.65 8.76
C PRO A 348 22.70 57.01 9.42
N TRP A 349 21.95 57.42 10.43
CA TRP A 349 22.28 58.61 11.22
C TRP A 349 22.39 58.29 12.70
N VAL A 350 23.24 59.05 13.39
CA VAL A 350 23.42 59.00 14.82
C VAL A 350 23.20 60.35 15.46
N TRP A 351 22.79 60.31 16.71
CA TRP A 351 22.76 61.47 17.56
C TRP A 351 24.04 61.51 18.40
N MET A 352 24.64 62.70 18.46
CA MET A 352 25.81 62.99 19.27
C MET A 352 25.38 63.88 20.42
N TRP A 353 25.63 63.46 21.65
CA TRP A 353 25.33 64.20 22.86
C TRP A 353 26.61 64.59 23.61
N SER A 354 26.75 65.85 24.01
CA SER A 354 27.84 66.29 24.91
C SER A 354 27.27 66.80 26.23
N ASP A 355 27.79 66.25 27.33
CA ASP A 355 27.61 66.84 28.65
C ASP A 355 28.30 68.22 28.72
N ALA A 356 27.87 69.08 29.67
CA ALA A 356 28.31 70.47 29.77
C ALA A 356 29.84 70.64 29.72
N GLY A 357 30.32 71.57 28.88
CA GLY A 357 31.76 71.85 28.70
C GLY A 357 32.27 71.81 27.26
N VAL A 358 31.45 71.37 26.30
CA VAL A 358 31.73 71.48 24.85
C VAL A 358 30.88 72.62 24.28
N ASP A 359 31.53 73.64 23.70
CA ASP A 359 30.84 74.83 23.17
C ASP A 359 29.90 74.49 22.01
N GLY A 360 28.64 74.94 22.13
CA GLY A 360 27.63 74.89 21.08
C GLY A 360 26.94 73.52 20.96
N VAL A 361 25.64 73.51 21.26
CA VAL A 361 24.67 72.43 20.95
C VAL A 361 24.96 71.08 21.63
N HIS A 362 24.12 70.76 22.62
CA HIS A 362 24.19 69.51 23.35
C HIS A 362 23.75 68.28 22.54
N CYS A 363 22.95 68.43 21.48
CA CYS A 363 22.48 67.32 20.63
C CYS A 363 22.58 67.60 19.13
N ARG A 364 23.38 66.82 18.41
CA ARG A 364 23.62 66.97 16.96
C ARG A 364 23.32 65.66 16.23
N LEU A 365 22.80 65.74 15.01
CA LEU A 365 22.58 64.57 14.15
C LEU A 365 23.67 64.47 13.08
N VAL A 366 24.40 63.35 13.03
CA VAL A 366 25.44 63.10 12.03
C VAL A 366 25.22 61.78 11.30
N PRO A 367 25.66 61.63 10.05
CA PRO A 367 25.62 60.33 9.37
C PRO A 367 26.49 59.30 10.10
N GLY A 368 25.94 58.10 10.38
CA GLY A 368 26.62 56.97 11.01
C GLY A 368 27.66 56.26 10.12
N GLY A 369 28.03 56.85 9.00
CA GLY A 369 29.15 56.43 8.15
C GLY A 369 30.15 57.57 7.91
N ASP A 370 30.08 58.64 8.71
CA ASP A 370 30.98 59.78 8.60
C ASP A 370 32.45 59.32 8.82
N PRO A 371 33.34 59.45 7.82
CA PRO A 371 34.75 59.15 7.99
C PRO A 371 35.45 60.08 8.98
N GLY A 372 34.83 61.23 9.29
CA GLY A 372 35.25 62.16 10.33
C GLY A 372 34.86 61.74 11.74
N LEU A 373 33.99 60.74 11.91
CA LEU A 373 33.61 60.22 13.22
C LEU A 373 34.73 59.33 13.76
N VAL A 374 35.59 59.90 14.59
CA VAL A 374 36.75 59.20 15.17
C VAL A 374 36.64 59.13 16.68
N ARG A 375 37.23 58.07 17.25
CA ARG A 375 37.33 57.91 18.71
C ARG A 375 38.30 58.97 19.25
N GLY A 376 37.79 59.85 20.09
CA GLY A 376 38.52 60.90 20.79
C GLY A 376 38.89 60.55 22.23
N ASN A 377 39.65 61.45 22.86
CA ASN A 377 40.02 61.33 24.27
C ASN A 377 38.82 61.60 25.20
N PRO A 378 38.75 60.94 26.37
CA PRO A 378 37.81 61.29 27.43
C PRO A 378 37.70 62.81 27.66
N GLY A 379 36.46 63.32 27.73
CA GLY A 379 36.19 64.73 28.04
C GLY A 379 36.32 65.73 26.88
N THR A 380 36.67 65.28 25.66
CA THR A 380 36.85 66.17 24.48
C THR A 380 35.90 65.88 23.32
N GLY A 381 34.87 65.05 23.55
CA GLY A 381 33.94 64.65 22.50
C GLY A 381 32.55 64.32 23.01
N PHE A 382 31.78 63.64 22.16
CA PHE A 382 30.36 63.36 22.36
C PHE A 382 30.14 61.87 22.64
N ASP A 383 29.12 61.57 23.43
CA ASP A 383 28.46 60.27 23.38
C ASP A 383 27.72 60.14 22.06
N VAL A 384 27.72 58.95 21.49
CA VAL A 384 26.98 58.66 20.26
C VAL A 384 25.86 57.70 20.59
N GLY A 385 24.69 57.92 20.02
CA GLY A 385 23.67 56.90 20.05
C GLY A 385 22.88 56.71 18.77
N ILE A 386 22.29 55.53 18.73
CA ILE A 386 21.62 54.95 17.56
C ILE A 386 20.28 54.40 18.04
N VAL A 387 19.24 54.56 17.23
CA VAL A 387 17.96 53.89 17.48
C VAL A 387 18.18 52.37 17.48
N GLY A 388 17.64 51.66 18.47
CA GLY A 388 17.90 50.23 18.63
C GLY A 388 18.41 49.89 20.03
N THR A 389 18.37 48.60 20.36
CA THR A 389 19.01 48.07 21.57
C THR A 389 20.53 47.97 21.39
N CYS A 390 21.27 47.79 22.49
CA CYS A 390 22.70 47.54 22.43
C CYS A 390 23.02 46.25 21.66
N LYS A 391 22.18 45.22 21.82
CA LYS A 391 22.32 43.95 21.10
C LYS A 391 22.15 44.11 19.59
N GLN A 392 21.16 44.90 19.17
CA GLN A 392 20.88 45.17 17.76
C GLN A 392 22.00 45.95 17.06
N ASN A 393 22.70 46.81 17.78
CA ASN A 393 23.77 47.65 17.25
C ASN A 393 25.19 47.09 17.51
N ALA A 394 25.33 45.83 17.94
CA ALA A 394 26.61 45.25 18.35
C ALA A 394 27.63 45.04 17.20
N ASP A 395 27.14 44.89 15.96
CA ASP A 395 27.96 44.56 14.80
C ASP A 395 28.38 45.78 13.97
N TRP A 396 28.12 47.00 14.44
CA TRP A 396 28.48 48.20 13.69
C TRP A 396 30.01 48.42 13.71
N PRO A 397 30.62 48.87 12.60
CA PRO A 397 32.08 49.01 12.49
C PRO A 397 32.72 49.91 13.56
N TRP A 398 31.96 50.86 14.09
CA TRP A 398 32.37 51.81 15.12
C TRP A 398 31.62 51.62 16.44
N SER A 399 30.71 50.64 16.55
CA SER A 399 30.19 50.26 17.86
C SER A 399 31.33 49.64 18.66
N PRO A 400 31.63 50.16 19.86
CA PRO A 400 32.56 49.50 20.76
C PRO A 400 31.96 48.17 21.24
N SER A 401 32.77 47.35 21.92
CA SER A 401 32.29 46.07 22.49
C SER A 401 30.93 46.24 23.18
N PRO A 402 29.97 45.31 23.01
CA PRO A 402 28.64 45.41 23.61
C PRO A 402 28.64 45.67 25.12
N ALA A 403 29.69 45.24 25.83
CA ALA A 403 29.88 45.49 27.26
C ALA A 403 30.04 46.98 27.63
N SER A 404 30.34 47.85 26.66
CA SER A 404 30.51 49.29 26.83
C SER A 404 29.33 50.12 26.32
N CYS A 405 28.27 49.44 25.83
CA CYS A 405 27.03 50.06 25.41
C CYS A 405 26.06 50.21 26.60
N ALA A 406 25.31 51.32 26.61
CA ALA A 406 24.21 51.55 27.54
C ALA A 406 22.90 51.72 26.79
N GLU A 407 21.82 51.11 27.27
CA GLU A 407 20.48 51.30 26.70
C GLU A 407 19.79 52.50 27.34
N ILE A 408 19.24 53.40 26.53
CA ILE A 408 18.41 54.52 26.96
C ILE A 408 16.96 54.19 26.61
N PHE A 409 16.10 54.07 27.61
CA PHE A 409 14.66 53.98 27.39
C PHE A 409 14.13 55.34 26.96
N LEU A 410 13.47 55.40 25.80
CA LEU A 410 13.00 56.66 25.21
C LEU A 410 11.61 57.07 25.69
N GLY A 411 10.96 56.27 26.54
CA GLY A 411 9.59 56.51 26.99
C GLY A 411 8.55 56.12 25.92
N PRO A 412 7.28 56.55 26.08
CA PRO A 412 6.18 56.22 25.17
C PRO A 412 6.24 57.01 23.87
N VAL A 413 7.37 56.99 23.19
CA VAL A 413 7.53 57.59 21.86
C VAL A 413 7.19 56.55 20.80
N THR A 414 6.40 56.93 19.80
CA THR A 414 6.11 56.06 18.66
C THR A 414 7.36 56.00 17.78
N VAL A 415 7.95 54.81 17.60
CA VAL A 415 9.02 54.64 16.61
C VAL A 415 8.40 54.68 15.22
N THR A 416 8.78 55.66 14.41
CA THR A 416 8.30 55.82 13.02
C THR A 416 8.88 54.81 12.03
N ASN A 417 9.69 53.83 12.47
CA ASN A 417 10.38 52.83 11.62
C ASN A 417 9.46 51.72 11.06
N LYS A 418 8.21 52.03 10.70
CA LYS A 418 7.40 51.11 9.89
C LYS A 418 7.58 51.43 8.41
N THR A 419 8.82 51.38 7.92
CA THR A 419 9.05 51.23 6.47
C THR A 419 8.61 49.81 6.13
N THR A 420 7.40 49.70 5.60
CA THR A 420 6.97 48.52 4.86
C THR A 420 7.86 48.47 3.62
N VAL A 421 8.82 47.54 3.60
CA VAL A 421 9.52 47.16 2.37
C VAL A 421 8.60 46.28 1.54
#